data_AF-A0AA90U2A7-F1
#
_entry.id   AF-A0AA90U2A7-F1
#
_cell.length_a   1.000
_cell.length_b   1.000
_cell.length_c   1.000
_cell.angle_alpha   90.00
_cell.angle_beta   90.00
_cell.angle_gamma   90.00
#
_symmetry.space_group_name_H-M   'P 1'
#
loop_
_entity.id
_entity.type
_entity.pdbx_description
1 polymer ?
#
loop_
_entity_poly.entity_id
_entity_poly.type
_entity_poly.pdbx_seq_one_letter_code
_entity_poly.pdbx_strand_id
1 'polypeptide(L)'
;MRYICDNCSGSGWVTDQDGHIDVCERCWGLGYIEETEQPKPVADQGNLKAIRRIQRNAAIILASVVGVIYLVLYFFSTIFTYTILDLIIIFFTSYYIGILISNLYARRAMKRLSSKSTNTKNEHT
;
A
#
# COMPACT_ATOMS: atom_id res chain seq x y z
N MET A 1 -22.12 -9.23 -10.95
CA MET A 1 -23.49 -9.78 -10.78
C MET A 1 -23.36 -11.19 -10.19
N ARG A 2 -24.39 -11.76 -9.54
CA ARG A 2 -24.33 -13.11 -8.95
C ARG A 2 -24.96 -14.12 -9.91
N TYR A 3 -24.21 -15.14 -10.29
CA TYR A 3 -24.70 -16.23 -11.14
C TYR A 3 -24.74 -17.54 -10.34
N ILE A 4 -25.78 -18.34 -10.55
CA ILE A 4 -25.89 -19.66 -9.93
C ILE A 4 -24.72 -20.53 -10.44
N CYS A 5 -24.07 -21.25 -9.54
CA CYS A 5 -22.97 -22.11 -9.93
C CYS A 5 -23.51 -23.33 -10.68
N ASP A 6 -23.22 -23.43 -11.97
CA ASP A 6 -23.70 -24.53 -12.83
C ASP A 6 -23.26 -25.91 -12.32
N ASN A 7 -22.07 -26.00 -11.71
CA ASN A 7 -21.47 -27.27 -11.30
C ASN A 7 -22.14 -27.93 -10.09
N CYS A 8 -22.77 -27.15 -9.22
CA CYS A 8 -23.54 -27.66 -8.08
C CYS A 8 -25.02 -27.25 -8.14
N SER A 9 -25.44 -26.66 -9.25
CA SER A 9 -26.79 -26.13 -9.49
C SER A 9 -27.34 -25.27 -8.34
N GLY A 10 -26.49 -24.47 -7.69
CA GLY A 10 -26.91 -23.61 -6.57
C GLY A 10 -26.78 -24.21 -5.18
N SER A 11 -26.49 -25.51 -5.05
CA SER A 11 -26.47 -26.19 -3.74
C SER A 11 -25.20 -25.93 -2.93
N GLY A 12 -24.07 -25.66 -3.58
CA GLY A 12 -22.76 -25.54 -2.93
C GLY A 12 -22.02 -26.87 -2.74
N TRP A 13 -22.65 -28.01 -3.02
CA TRP A 13 -22.09 -29.34 -2.76
C TRP A 13 -22.11 -30.21 -4.02
N VAL A 14 -21.13 -31.10 -4.15
CA VAL A 14 -21.04 -32.09 -5.23
C VAL A 14 -20.79 -33.45 -4.61
N THR A 15 -21.37 -34.50 -5.19
CA THR A 15 -21.10 -35.87 -4.77
C THR A 15 -19.91 -36.40 -5.59
N ASP A 16 -18.85 -36.82 -4.91
CA ASP A 16 -17.68 -37.41 -5.56
C ASP A 16 -18.00 -38.83 -6.06
N GLN A 17 -17.10 -39.41 -6.86
CA GLN A 17 -17.26 -40.72 -7.49
C GLN A 17 -17.44 -41.86 -6.47
N ASP A 18 -16.93 -41.67 -5.25
CA ASP A 18 -17.07 -42.59 -4.13
C ASP A 18 -18.37 -42.39 -3.32
N GLY A 19 -19.27 -41.50 -3.76
CA GLY A 19 -20.57 -41.25 -3.13
C GLY A 19 -20.53 -40.33 -1.91
N HIS A 20 -19.38 -39.69 -1.64
CA HIS A 20 -19.24 -38.73 -0.56
C HIS A 20 -19.65 -37.33 -0.99
N ILE A 21 -20.34 -36.61 -0.09
CA ILE A 21 -20.71 -35.20 -0.31
C ILE A 21 -19.47 -34.36 0.00
N ASP A 22 -18.98 -33.64 -1.00
CA ASP A 22 -17.87 -32.72 -0.88
C ASP A 22 -18.27 -31.30 -1.31
N VAL A 23 -17.47 -30.33 -0.91
CA VAL A 23 -17.69 -28.91 -1.22
C VAL A 23 -17.45 -28.70 -2.71
N CYS A 24 -18.38 -28.01 -3.38
CA CYS A 24 -18.20 -27.67 -4.79
C CYS A 24 -17.01 -26.72 -4.97
N GLU A 25 -15.90 -27.23 -5.51
CA GLU A 25 -14.66 -26.45 -5.72
C GLU A 25 -14.89 -25.17 -6.54
N ARG A 26 -15.86 -25.20 -7.45
CA ARG A 26 -16.12 -24.07 -8.36
C ARG A 26 -16.78 -22.86 -7.68
N CYS A 27 -17.54 -23.08 -6.61
CA CYS A 27 -18.17 -22.01 -5.83
C CYS A 27 -17.80 -22.02 -4.35
N TRP A 28 -16.88 -22.90 -3.95
CA TRP A 28 -16.37 -23.00 -2.58
C TRP A 28 -17.48 -23.16 -1.53
N GLY A 29 -18.55 -23.89 -1.86
CA GLY A 29 -19.68 -24.09 -0.94
C GLY A 29 -20.73 -22.99 -0.95
N LEU A 30 -20.55 -21.92 -1.73
CA LEU A 30 -21.44 -20.76 -1.73
C LEU A 30 -22.71 -20.94 -2.58
N GLY A 31 -22.68 -21.88 -3.54
CA GLY A 31 -23.80 -22.13 -4.47
C GLY A 31 -23.93 -21.10 -5.61
N TYR A 32 -23.30 -19.93 -5.48
CA TYR A 32 -23.23 -18.91 -6.53
C TYR A 32 -21.79 -18.45 -6.74
N ILE A 33 -21.51 -17.97 -7.94
CA ILE A 33 -20.24 -17.34 -8.30
C ILE A 33 -20.51 -15.84 -8.37
N GLU A 34 -19.84 -15.09 -7.51
CA GLU A 34 -19.76 -13.65 -7.64
C GLU A 34 -18.78 -13.35 -8.77
N GLU A 35 -19.31 -12.91 -9.90
CA GLU A 35 -18.50 -12.17 -10.86
C GLU A 35 -18.17 -10.84 -10.19
N THR A 36 -17.09 -10.87 -9.40
CA THR A 36 -16.36 -9.67 -9.05
C THR A 36 -15.96 -9.12 -10.41
N GLU A 37 -16.51 -7.98 -10.80
CA GLU A 37 -15.97 -7.23 -11.92
C GLU A 37 -14.48 -7.06 -11.63
N GLN A 38 -13.65 -7.96 -12.17
CA GLN A 38 -12.25 -7.69 -12.31
C GLN A 38 -12.26 -6.38 -13.07
N PRO A 39 -11.71 -5.29 -12.52
CA PRO A 39 -11.60 -4.07 -13.27
C PRO A 39 -10.87 -4.49 -14.54
N LYS A 40 -11.57 -4.42 -15.68
CA LYS A 40 -10.99 -4.67 -16.99
C LYS A 40 -9.60 -4.04 -16.96
N PRO A 41 -8.52 -4.71 -17.41
CA PRO A 41 -7.30 -4.00 -17.71
C PRO A 41 -7.63 -3.09 -18.91
N VAL A 42 -8.28 -1.97 -18.62
CA VAL A 42 -8.47 -0.87 -19.56
C VAL A 42 -7.04 -0.52 -19.91
N ALA A 43 -6.71 -0.77 -21.17
CA ALA A 43 -5.48 -0.35 -21.81
C ALA A 43 -5.39 1.17 -21.71
N ASP A 44 -5.02 1.66 -20.55
CA ASP A 44 -4.96 3.07 -20.24
C ASP A 44 -3.53 3.52 -20.52
N GLN A 45 -3.23 3.59 -21.82
CA GLN A 45 -2.00 4.21 -22.34
C GLN A 45 -1.84 5.65 -21.82
N GLY A 46 -2.92 6.30 -21.37
CA GLY A 46 -2.93 7.57 -20.65
C GLY A 46 -2.38 7.43 -19.23
N ASN A 47 -2.90 6.48 -18.44
CA ASN A 47 -2.41 6.22 -17.07
C ASN A 47 -1.00 5.63 -17.03
N LEU A 48 -0.55 4.84 -18.01
CA LEU A 48 0.85 4.37 -18.09
C LEU A 48 1.85 5.53 -18.22
N LYS A 49 1.49 6.58 -18.96
CA LYS A 49 2.31 7.80 -19.07
C LYS A 49 2.27 8.62 -17.78
N ALA A 50 1.13 8.68 -17.10
CA ALA A 50 1.01 9.32 -15.79
C ALA A 50 1.83 8.57 -14.71
N ILE A 51 1.75 7.24 -14.68
CA ILE A 51 2.53 6.37 -13.79
C ILE A 51 4.03 6.53 -14.07
N ARG A 52 4.48 6.56 -15.33
CA ARG A 52 5.88 6.84 -15.66
C ARG A 52 6.34 8.22 -15.21
N ARG A 53 5.49 9.25 -15.32
CA ARG A 53 5.82 10.61 -14.83
C ARG A 53 5.93 10.63 -13.30
N ILE A 54 5.02 9.96 -12.60
CA ILE A 54 5.05 9.82 -11.13
C ILE A 54 6.32 9.07 -10.70
N GLN A 55 6.64 7.95 -11.35
CA GLN A 55 7.87 7.20 -11.07
C GLN A 55 9.13 8.01 -11.36
N ARG A 56 9.17 8.77 -12.47
CA ARG A 56 10.32 9.63 -12.78
C ARG A 56 10.50 10.73 -11.74
N ASN A 57 9.41 11.38 -11.34
CA ASN A 57 9.46 12.42 -10.32
C ASN A 57 9.85 11.85 -8.95
N ALA A 58 9.33 10.68 -8.58
CA ALA A 58 9.72 9.97 -7.36
C ALA A 58 11.21 9.60 -7.38
N ALA A 59 11.73 9.09 -8.50
CA ALA A 59 13.14 8.77 -8.65
C ALA A 59 14.03 10.02 -8.56
N ILE A 60 13.62 11.15 -9.16
CA ILE A 60 14.34 12.43 -9.05
C ILE A 60 14.36 12.93 -7.61
N ILE A 61 13.23 12.85 -6.90
CA ILE A 61 13.15 13.25 -5.49
C ILE A 61 14.05 12.35 -4.63
N LEU A 62 14.04 11.04 -4.88
CA LEU A 62 14.86 10.11 -4.12
C LEU A 62 16.35 10.33 -4.39
N ALA A 63 16.73 10.53 -5.66
CA ALA A 63 18.09 10.86 -6.06
C ALA A 63 18.54 12.21 -5.49
N SER A 64 17.67 13.22 -5.44
CA SER A 64 18.01 14.53 -4.87
C SER A 64 18.20 14.45 -3.36
N VAL A 65 17.36 13.72 -2.63
CA VAL A 65 17.51 13.50 -1.19
C VAL A 65 18.82 12.78 -0.88
N VAL A 66 19.13 11.69 -1.60
CA VAL A 66 20.39 10.97 -1.44
C VAL A 66 21.60 11.86 -1.76
N GLY A 67 21.52 12.63 -2.85
CA GLY A 67 22.57 13.58 -3.23
C GLY A 67 22.83 14.65 -2.17
N VAL A 68 21.77 15.23 -1.60
CA VAL A 68 21.88 16.22 -0.51
C VAL A 68 22.52 15.59 0.72
N ILE A 69 22.08 14.40 1.13
CA ILE A 69 22.66 13.67 2.28
C ILE A 69 24.15 13.41 2.04
N TYR A 70 24.52 12.94 0.85
CA TYR A 70 25.92 12.66 0.52
C TYR A 70 26.78 13.93 0.55
N LEU A 71 26.27 15.05 0.01
CA LEU A 71 26.98 16.32 -0.01
C LEU A 71 27.20 16.85 1.41
N VAL A 72 26.19 16.73 2.27
CA VAL A 72 26.31 17.05 3.71
C VAL A 72 27.40 16.18 4.35
N LEU A 73 27.34 14.86 4.19
CA LEU A 73 28.35 13.95 4.75
C LEU A 73 29.75 14.23 4.22
N TYR A 74 29.89 14.54 2.92
CA TYR A 74 31.16 14.90 2.30
C TYR A 74 31.75 16.18 2.90
N PHE A 75 30.94 17.24 3.00
CA PHE A 75 31.34 18.52 3.60
C PHE A 75 31.73 18.36 5.08
N PHE A 76 31.01 17.52 5.80
CA PHE A 76 31.34 17.19 7.18
C PHE A 76 32.67 16.40 7.24
N SER A 77 32.90 15.42 6.35
CA SER A 77 34.16 14.65 6.31
C SER A 77 35.40 15.48 5.97
N THR A 78 35.24 16.57 5.22
CA THR A 78 36.37 17.47 4.90
C THR A 78 36.71 18.44 6.03
N ILE A 79 35.74 18.78 6.88
CA ILE A 79 35.95 19.71 8.01
C ILE A 79 36.36 18.96 9.28
N PHE A 80 35.84 17.76 9.50
CA PHE A 80 36.11 16.95 10.68
C PHE A 80 36.66 15.58 10.25
N THR A 81 37.72 15.13 10.91
CA THR A 81 38.20 13.75 10.82
C THR A 81 37.22 12.83 11.54
N TYR A 82 36.09 12.56 10.90
CA TYR A 82 35.08 11.66 11.44
C TYR A 82 35.61 10.24 11.48
N THR A 83 35.50 9.65 12.66
CA THR A 83 35.75 8.23 12.84
C THR A 83 34.55 7.44 12.29
N ILE A 84 34.76 6.16 11.96
CA ILE A 84 33.68 5.25 11.54
C ILE A 84 32.52 5.27 12.56
N LEU A 85 32.84 5.47 13.84
CA LEU A 85 31.89 5.52 14.94
C LEU A 85 30.96 6.74 14.83
N ASP A 86 31.44 7.89 14.38
CA ASP A 86 30.63 9.11 14.21
C ASP A 86 29.63 8.94 13.07
N LEU A 87 30.03 8.31 11.96
CA LEU A 87 29.13 8.01 10.83
C LEU A 87 28.01 7.06 11.25
N ILE A 88 28.34 6.05 12.06
CA ILE A 88 27.35 5.13 12.64
C ILE A 88 26.34 5.90 13.49
N ILE A 89 26.81 6.77 14.40
CA ILE A 89 25.94 7.59 15.24
C ILE A 89 25.04 8.49 14.40
N ILE A 90 25.58 9.15 13.37
CA ILE A 90 24.80 10.01 12.47
C ILE A 90 23.73 9.21 11.72
N PHE A 91 24.05 7.99 11.27
CA PHE A 91 23.08 7.13 10.58
C PHE A 91 21.94 6.70 11.51
N PHE A 92 22.26 6.25 12.72
CA PHE A 92 21.24 5.87 13.70
C PHE A 92 20.40 7.08 14.14
N THR A 93 21.02 8.22 14.45
CA THR A 93 20.29 9.42 14.89
C THR A 93 19.36 9.94 13.79
N SER A 94 19.81 10.00 12.53
CA SER A 94 18.96 10.39 11.40
C SER A 94 17.80 9.42 11.16
N TYR A 95 18.01 8.11 11.29
CA TYR A 95 16.95 7.11 11.22
C TYR A 95 15.89 7.31 12.32
N TYR A 96 16.32 7.50 13.58
CA TYR A 96 15.40 7.74 14.70
C TYR A 96 14.63 9.07 14.56
N ILE A 97 15.29 10.13 14.10
CA ILE A 97 14.63 11.42 13.82
C ILE A 97 13.56 11.24 12.73
N GLY A 98 13.86 10.47 11.68
CA GLY A 98 12.91 10.14 10.61
C GLY A 98 11.65 9.43 11.13
N ILE A 99 11.83 8.41 11.98
CA ILE A 99 10.71 7.71 12.65
C ILE A 99 9.89 8.69 13.50
N LEU A 100 10.55 9.56 14.26
CA LEU A 100 9.89 10.50 15.16
C LEU A 100 9.04 11.52 14.38
N ILE A 101 9.58 12.06 13.29
CA ILE A 101 8.85 12.96 12.39
C ILE A 101 7.66 12.23 11.73
N SER A 102 7.86 11.00 11.25
CA SER A 102 6.79 10.19 10.65
C SER A 102 5.64 9.94 11.62
N ASN A 103 5.95 9.56 12.87
CA ASN A 103 4.96 9.37 13.91
C ASN A 103 4.21 10.67 14.26
N LEU A 104 4.91 11.81 14.32
CA LEU A 104 4.26 13.11 14.53
C LEU A 104 3.33 13.48 13.38
N TYR A 105 3.75 13.21 12.14
CA TYR A 105 2.93 13.45 10.96
C TYR A 105 1.68 12.57 10.96
N ALA A 106 1.83 11.26 11.20
CA ALA A 106 0.72 10.31 11.29
C ALA A 106 -0.29 10.70 12.38
N ARG A 107 0.18 11.11 13.56
CA ARG A 107 -0.70 11.60 14.64
C ARG A 107 -1.46 12.86 14.23
N ARG A 108 -0.82 13.82 13.55
CA ARG A 108 -1.49 15.03 13.06
C ARG A 108 -2.51 14.73 11.96
N ALA A 109 -2.19 13.80 11.05
CA ALA A 109 -3.09 13.36 10.00
C ALA A 109 -4.34 12.66 10.57
N MET A 110 -4.17 11.76 11.54
CA MET A 110 -5.28 11.08 12.20
C MET A 110 -6.20 12.06 12.95
N LYS A 111 -5.65 13.07 13.63
CA LYS A 111 -6.46 14.11 14.29
C LYS A 111 -7.37 14.87 13.30
N ARG A 112 -6.86 15.19 12.11
CA ARG A 112 -7.65 15.88 11.07
C ARG A 112 -8.76 15.00 10.47
N LEU A 113 -8.52 13.70 10.34
CA LEU A 113 -9.53 12.75 9.86
C LEU A 113 -10.63 12.53 10.91
N SER A 114 -10.26 12.41 12.19
CA SER A 114 -11.22 12.27 13.30
C SER A 114 -12.11 13.50 13.46
N SER A 115 -11.56 14.72 13.38
CA SER A 115 -12.37 15.94 13.46
C SER A 115 -13.33 16.09 12.28
N LYS A 116 -12.93 15.65 11.08
CA LYS A 116 -13.77 15.72 9.87
C LYS A 116 -14.94 14.73 9.96
N SER A 117 -14.69 13.49 10.41
CA SER A 117 -15.73 12.48 10.63
C SER A 117 -16.76 12.90 11.68
N THR A 118 -16.35 13.65 12.71
CA THR A 118 -17.26 14.09 13.77
C THR A 118 -18.20 15.21 13.28
N ASN A 119 -17.72 16.13 12.44
CA ASN A 119 -18.56 17.18 11.87
C ASN A 119 -19.58 16.65 10.85
N THR A 120 -19.21 15.68 10.01
CA THR A 120 -20.15 15.11 9.03
C THR A 120 -21.32 14.36 9.69
N LYS A 121 -21.12 13.86 10.92
CA LYS A 121 -22.16 13.16 11.67
C LYS A 121 -23.19 14.12 12.29
N ASN A 122 -22.81 15.37 12.54
CA ASN A 122 -23.69 16.39 13.11
C ASN A 122 -24.46 17.21 12.04
N GLU A 123 -24.06 17.15 10.77
CA GLU A 123 -24.83 17.75 9.66
C GLU A 123 -26.00 16.87 9.17
N HIS A 124 -26.08 15.62 9.63
CA HIS A 124 -27.13 14.67 9.26
C HIS A 124 -28.15 14.38 10.37
N THR A 125 -28.15 15.16 11.45
CA THR A 125 -29.15 15.15 12.53
C THR A 125 -29.80 16.51 12.62
#